data_AF-A0A2K4FXB4-F1
#
_entry.id   AF-A0A2K4FXB4-F1
#
_cell.length_a   1.000
_cell.length_b   1.000
_cell.length_c   1.000
_cell.angle_alpha   90.00
_cell.angle_beta   90.00
_cell.angle_gamma   90.00
#
_symmetry.space_group_name_H-M   'P 1'
#
loop_
_entity.id
_entity.type
_entity.pdbx_description
1 polymer ?
#
loop_
_entity_poly.entity_id
_entity_poly.type
_entity_poly.pdbx_seq_one_letter_code
_entity_poly.pdbx_strand_id
1 'polypeptide(L)'
;MTGGTKNHAAPECLGRIDAASVDVLRSNGHITYKKLASLVHLSESPCQQRVRKLDRLGAIRGYGAFIDEHKLSPGLSLVVLVTWLESTELHLEKLLAYPQLGVIKPSSTHLGIE
;
A
#
# COMPACT_ATOMS: atom_id res chain seq x y z
N MET A 1 28.62 15.30 10.22
CA MET A 1 27.98 16.12 9.18
C MET A 1 26.60 15.56 8.86
N THR A 2 25.60 16.37 9.24
CA THR A 2 24.19 16.45 8.78
C THR A 2 23.43 15.16 8.47
N GLY A 3 22.62 14.75 9.46
CA GLY A 3 21.44 13.92 9.25
C GLY A 3 20.40 14.63 8.41
N GLY A 4 19.88 13.91 7.41
CA GLY A 4 18.80 14.36 6.55
C GLY A 4 17.50 14.45 7.34
N THR A 5 16.96 15.68 7.39
CA THR A 5 15.63 15.99 7.90
C THR A 5 14.58 15.18 7.14
N LYS A 6 13.90 14.27 7.84
CA LYS A 6 12.67 13.63 7.34
C LYS A 6 11.57 14.70 7.37
N ASN A 7 11.52 15.53 6.33
CA ASN A 7 10.50 16.55 6.16
C ASN A 7 9.14 15.85 5.99
N HIS A 8 8.35 15.78 7.06
CA HIS A 8 6.94 15.44 7.00
C HIS A 8 6.19 16.68 6.49
N ALA A 9 6.43 17.04 5.23
CA ALA A 9 5.62 18.04 4.56
C ALA A 9 4.20 17.47 4.44
N ALA A 10 3.19 18.29 4.76
CA ALA A 10 1.78 17.99 4.51
C ALA A 10 1.60 17.35 3.12
N PRO A 11 0.65 16.40 2.94
CA PRO A 11 0.54 15.63 1.71
C PRO A 11 0.41 16.60 0.53
N GLU A 12 1.49 16.74 -0.23
CA GLU A 12 1.51 17.51 -1.46
C GLU A 12 0.43 16.89 -2.34
N CYS A 13 -0.65 17.64 -2.59
CA CYS A 13 -1.83 17.13 -3.27
C CYS A 13 -1.41 16.36 -4.53
N LEU A 14 -1.70 15.06 -4.56
CA LEU A 14 -1.34 14.18 -5.66
C LEU A 14 -1.86 14.78 -6.96
N GLY A 15 -0.95 15.03 -7.91
CA GLY A 15 -1.33 15.53 -9.22
C GLY A 15 -2.23 14.52 -9.95
N ARG A 16 -3.03 14.98 -10.91
CA ARG A 16 -3.96 14.12 -11.67
C ARG A 16 -3.29 12.88 -12.29
N ILE A 17 -2.07 13.05 -12.81
CA ILE A 17 -1.29 11.94 -13.40
C ILE A 17 -0.84 10.94 -12.33
N ASP A 18 -0.49 11.44 -11.14
CA ASP A 18 -0.06 10.60 -10.04
C ASP A 18 -1.23 9.74 -9.52
N ALA A 19 -2.43 10.34 -9.41
CA ALA A 19 -3.66 9.62 -9.10
C ALA A 19 -3.97 8.53 -10.15
N ALA A 20 -3.90 8.86 -11.44
CA ALA A 20 -4.10 7.87 -12.50
C ALA A 20 -3.08 6.73 -12.46
N SER A 21 -1.82 7.04 -12.13
CA SER A 21 -0.76 6.03 -11.95
C SER A 21 -1.10 5.09 -10.81
N VAL A 22 -1.57 5.64 -9.67
CA VAL A 22 -2.00 4.84 -8.52
C VAL A 22 -3.18 3.93 -8.88
N ASP A 23 -4.16 4.43 -9.64
CA ASP A 23 -5.32 3.61 -10.03
C ASP A 23 -4.92 2.42 -10.93
N VAL A 24 -4.01 2.63 -11.87
CA VAL A 24 -3.46 1.53 -12.67
C VAL A 24 -2.68 0.55 -11.79
N LEU A 25 -1.80 1.05 -10.91
CA LEU A 25 -0.98 0.21 -10.03
C LEU A 25 -1.81 -0.56 -8.98
N ARG A 26 -2.95 -0.03 -8.54
CA ARG A 26 -3.91 -0.74 -7.67
C ARG A 26 -4.45 -1.99 -8.33
N SER A 27 -4.75 -1.90 -9.63
CA SER A 27 -5.28 -3.03 -10.40
C SER A 27 -4.19 -4.03 -10.82
N ASN A 28 -3.00 -3.53 -11.17
CA ASN A 28 -1.88 -4.34 -11.62
C ASN A 28 -0.55 -3.73 -11.16
N GLY A 29 -0.14 -4.07 -9.94
CA GLY A 29 1.12 -3.61 -9.36
C GLY A 29 2.37 -4.12 -10.08
N HIS A 30 2.25 -5.17 -10.91
CA HIS A 30 3.36 -5.76 -11.68
C HIS A 30 3.45 -5.23 -13.12
N ILE A 31 2.68 -4.19 -13.46
CA ILE A 31 2.74 -3.57 -14.80
C ILE A 31 4.12 -2.96 -15.08
N THR A 32 4.60 -3.08 -16.33
CA THR A 32 5.85 -2.46 -16.74
C THR A 32 5.71 -0.95 -16.85
N TYR A 33 6.80 -0.21 -16.60
CA TYR A 33 6.79 1.26 -16.74
C TYR A 33 6.42 1.71 -18.15
N LYS A 34 6.88 1.02 -19.20
CA LYS A 34 6.45 1.26 -20.58
C LYS A 34 4.93 1.21 -20.77
N LYS A 35 4.27 0.17 -20.23
CA LYS A 35 2.82 0.00 -20.38
C LYS A 35 2.04 0.96 -19.49
N LEU A 36 2.51 1.19 -18.26
CA LEU A 36 1.95 2.21 -17.36
C LEU A 36 2.00 3.60 -18.02
N ALA A 37 3.16 3.98 -18.56
CA ALA A 37 3.36 5.26 -19.24
C ALA A 37 2.39 5.45 -20.42
N SER A 38 2.14 4.38 -21.18
CA SER A 38 1.16 4.39 -22.27
C SER A 38 -0.26 4.65 -21.77
N LEU A 39 -0.63 4.10 -20.61
CA LEU A 39 -1.96 4.27 -20.01
C LEU A 39 -2.16 5.66 -19.38
N VAL A 40 -1.09 6.28 -18.87
CA VAL A 40 -1.16 7.60 -18.23
C VAL A 40 -0.69 8.74 -19.15
N HIS A 41 -0.54 8.47 -20.45
CA HIS A 41 -0.13 9.44 -21.48
C HIS A 41 1.21 10.13 -21.20
N LEU A 42 2.21 9.36 -20.76
CA LEU A 42 3.59 9.81 -20.56
C LEU A 42 4.58 8.97 -21.36
N SER A 43 5.81 9.47 -21.48
CA SER A 43 6.95 8.62 -21.81
C SER A 43 7.42 7.83 -20.58
N GLU A 44 8.18 6.77 -20.82
CA GLU A 44 8.57 5.81 -19.77
C GLU A 44 9.39 6.44 -18.64
N SER A 45 10.37 7.30 -18.98
CA SER A 45 11.24 7.98 -18.01
C SER A 45 10.47 8.87 -17.00
N PRO A 46 9.62 9.84 -17.41
CA PRO A 46 8.86 10.65 -16.46
C PRO A 46 7.81 9.84 -15.69
N CYS A 47 7.25 8.79 -16.29
CA CYS A 47 6.35 7.87 -15.56
C CYS A 47 7.10 7.17 -14.41
N GLN A 48 8.30 6.64 -14.68
CA GLN A 48 9.12 6.00 -13.66
C GLN A 48 9.51 6.97 -12.54
N GLN A 49 9.89 8.21 -12.88
CA GLN A 49 10.23 9.23 -11.88
C GLN A 49 9.04 9.55 -10.96
N ARG A 50 7.82 9.63 -11.51
CA ARG A 50 6.61 9.85 -10.72
C ARG A 50 6.31 8.70 -9.77
N VAL A 51 6.38 7.46 -10.24
CA VAL A 51 6.19 6.28 -9.37
C VAL A 51 7.23 6.25 -8.24
N ARG A 52 8.50 6.58 -8.53
CA ARG A 52 9.53 6.71 -7.50
C ARG A 52 9.26 7.86 -6.53
N LYS A 53 8.68 8.97 -6.98
CA LYS A 53 8.24 10.06 -6.10
C LYS A 53 7.15 9.56 -5.15
N LEU A 54 6.15 8.82 -5.67
CA LEU A 54 5.06 8.25 -4.88
C LEU A 54 5.54 7.27 -3.81
N ASP A 55 6.53 6.45 -4.15
CA ASP A 55 7.19 5.52 -3.23
C ASP A 55 7.94 6.28 -2.11
N ARG A 56 8.74 7.30 -2.47
CA ARG A 56 9.45 8.15 -1.50
C ARG A 56 8.53 8.93 -0.56
N LEU A 57 7.37 9.35 -1.05
CA LEU A 57 6.36 10.03 -0.25
C LEU A 57 5.55 9.08 0.65
N GLY A 58 5.74 7.76 0.51
CA GLY A 58 4.95 6.76 1.21
C GLY A 58 3.52 6.61 0.71
N ALA A 59 3.17 7.24 -0.42
CA ALA A 59 1.88 7.06 -1.08
C ALA A 59 1.74 5.64 -1.67
N ILE A 60 2.85 5.09 -2.17
CA ILE A 60 3.00 3.66 -2.44
C ILE A 60 3.81 3.08 -1.28
N ARG A 61 3.22 2.13 -0.56
CA ARG A 61 3.87 1.49 0.62
C ARG A 61 4.50 0.13 0.29
N GLY A 62 4.19 -0.42 -0.87
CA GLY A 62 4.68 -1.72 -1.29
C GLY A 62 3.84 -2.29 -2.44
N TYR A 63 4.35 -3.36 -3.03
CA TYR A 63 3.70 -4.14 -4.07
C TYR A 63 3.42 -5.54 -3.53
N GLY A 64 2.23 -6.07 -3.81
CA GLY A 64 1.80 -7.38 -3.35
C GLY A 64 1.42 -8.30 -4.50
N ALA A 65 1.35 -9.59 -4.20
CA ALA A 65 0.83 -10.61 -5.11
C ALA A 65 -0.45 -11.22 -4.54
N PHE A 66 -1.40 -11.56 -5.41
CA PHE A 66 -2.53 -12.40 -5.06
C PHE A 66 -2.11 -13.85 -5.21
N ILE A 67 -2.02 -14.55 -4.08
CA ILE A 67 -1.49 -15.90 -4.01
C ILE A 67 -2.63 -16.87 -3.73
N ASP A 68 -2.69 -17.93 -4.54
CA ASP A 68 -3.60 -19.05 -4.33
C ASP A 68 -2.97 -19.99 -3.29
N GLU A 69 -3.30 -19.74 -2.03
CA GLU A 69 -2.70 -20.46 -0.90
C GLU A 69 -3.03 -21.97 -0.96
N HIS A 70 -4.16 -22.38 -1.53
CA HIS A 70 -4.53 -23.78 -1.67
C HIS A 70 -3.54 -24.60 -2.50
N LYS A 71 -2.80 -23.96 -3.40
CA LYS A 71 -1.77 -24.60 -4.23
C LYS A 71 -0.40 -24.65 -3.56
N LEU A 72 -0.15 -23.80 -2.56
CA LEU A 72 1.16 -23.65 -1.91
C LEU A 72 1.20 -24.34 -0.53
N SER A 73 0.11 -24.25 0.21
CA SER A 73 -0.05 -24.83 1.55
C SER A 73 -1.47 -25.42 1.66
N PRO A 74 -1.66 -26.74 1.54
CA PRO A 74 -2.94 -27.36 1.85
C PRO A 74 -3.16 -27.30 3.38
N GLY A 75 -3.62 -26.16 3.88
CA GLY A 75 -3.79 -25.87 5.30
C GLY A 75 -4.75 -24.70 5.55
N LEU A 76 -5.35 -24.70 6.74
CA LEU A 76 -6.38 -23.75 7.19
C LEU A 76 -5.93 -22.28 7.02
N SER A 77 -6.72 -21.49 6.30
CA SER A 77 -6.56 -20.04 6.22
C SER A 77 -7.57 -19.36 7.14
N LEU A 78 -7.09 -18.54 8.09
CA LEU A 78 -7.93 -17.86 9.09
C LEU A 78 -7.78 -16.35 8.95
N VAL A 79 -8.90 -15.64 8.72
CA VAL A 79 -8.96 -14.18 8.77
C VAL A 79 -9.61 -13.78 10.09
N VAL A 80 -8.90 -13.02 10.93
CA VAL A 80 -9.42 -12.52 12.20
C VAL A 80 -9.70 -11.03 12.07
N LEU A 81 -10.96 -10.64 12.20
CA LEU A 81 -11.38 -9.25 12.30
C LEU A 81 -11.48 -8.87 13.78
N VAL A 82 -10.70 -7.88 14.21
CA VAL A 82 -10.71 -7.39 15.59
C VAL A 82 -11.36 -6.00 15.61
N THR A 83 -12.41 -5.83 16.43
CA THR A 83 -13.04 -4.54 16.72
C THR A 83 -12.94 -4.26 18.22
N TRP A 84 -12.79 -2.99 18.61
CA TRP A 84 -12.65 -2.56 20.01
C TRP A 84 -13.70 -1.50 20.33
N LEU A 85 -14.35 -1.63 21.50
CA LEU A 85 -15.46 -0.75 21.91
C LEU A 85 -15.05 0.35 22.90
N GLU A 86 -14.17 0.09 23.87
CA GLU A 86 -13.67 1.09 24.84
C GLU A 86 -12.22 0.76 25.24
N SER A 87 -11.25 1.62 24.86
CA SER A 87 -9.83 1.80 25.32
C SER A 87 -8.94 0.56 25.53
N THR A 88 -7.63 0.49 25.21
CA THR A 88 -6.62 1.41 24.69
C THR A 88 -5.55 0.50 24.07
N GLU A 89 -5.16 0.72 22.83
CA GLU A 89 -4.10 -0.01 22.11
C GLU A 89 -4.28 -1.53 21.92
N LEU A 90 -4.72 -1.89 20.71
CA LEU A 90 -4.39 -3.20 20.14
C LEU A 90 -2.86 -3.26 19.97
N HIS A 91 -2.21 -4.11 20.78
CA HIS A 91 -0.76 -4.33 20.70
C HIS A 91 -0.44 -5.13 19.44
N LEU A 92 -0.37 -4.45 18.30
CA LEU A 92 -0.13 -5.03 16.97
C LEU A 92 1.17 -5.86 16.95
N GLU A 93 2.18 -5.45 17.73
CA GLU A 93 3.43 -6.18 17.98
C GLU A 93 3.20 -7.64 18.41
N LYS A 94 2.18 -7.91 19.24
CA LYS A 94 1.88 -9.28 19.70
C LYS A 94 1.31 -10.15 18.58
N LEU A 95 0.63 -9.54 17.62
CA LEU A 95 0.11 -10.24 16.43
C LEU A 95 1.22 -10.54 15.43
N LEU A 96 2.24 -9.68 15.33
CA LEU A 96 3.43 -9.90 14.50
C LEU A 96 4.28 -11.08 14.97
N ALA A 97 4.15 -11.51 16.23
CA ALA A 97 4.82 -12.70 16.75
C ALA A 97 4.31 -14.02 16.13
N TYR A 98 3.21 -13.99 15.39
CA TYR A 98 2.64 -15.14 14.70
C TYR A 98 2.98 -15.06 13.20
N PRO A 99 4.03 -15.75 12.72
CA PRO A 99 4.47 -15.67 11.32
C PRO A 99 3.41 -16.17 10.32
N GLN A 100 2.41 -16.93 10.78
CA GLN A 100 1.26 -17.33 9.97
C GLN A 100 0.27 -16.18 9.67
N LEU A 101 0.40 -15.03 10.32
CA LEU A 101 -0.48 -13.88 10.10
C LEU A 101 -0.02 -13.11 8.85
N GLY A 102 -0.57 -13.49 7.69
CA GLY A 102 -0.03 -13.09 6.39
C GLY A 102 -0.08 -11.60 6.06
N VAL A 103 -1.02 -10.82 6.58
CA VAL A 103 -1.13 -9.37 6.30
C VAL A 103 -1.93 -8.66 7.40
N ILE A 104 -1.37 -7.61 8.00
CA ILE A 104 -2.13 -6.67 8.83
C ILE A 104 -2.47 -5.44 7.98
N LYS A 105 -3.74 -5.33 7.57
CA LYS A 105 -4.26 -4.09 6.96
C LYS A 105 -4.99 -3.29 8.06
N PRO A 106 -4.40 -2.19 8.57
CA PRO A 106 -5.16 -1.28 9.41
C PRO A 106 -6.28 -0.68 8.54
N SER A 107 -7.52 -1.00 8.88
CA SER A 107 -8.68 -0.41 8.22
C SER A 107 -9.01 0.89 8.92
N SER A 108 -8.56 2.01 8.38
CA SER A 108 -9.11 3.33 8.69
C SER A 108 -10.48 3.46 7.99
N THR A 109 -11.44 2.61 8.36
CA THR A 109 -12.81 2.79 7.89
C THR A 109 -13.38 3.95 8.67
N HIS A 110 -13.55 5.10 8.01
CA HIS A 110 -14.51 6.10 8.47
C HIS A 110 -15.88 5.45 8.30
N LEU A 111 -16.34 4.73 9.33
CA LEU A 111 -17.68 4.19 9.36
C LEU A 111 -18.60 5.40 9.50
N GLY A 112 -19.06 5.90 8.36
CA GLY A 112 -20.18 6.84 8.29
C GLY A 112 -21.41 6.11 8.79
N ILE A 113 -21.60 6.14 10.09
CA ILE A 113 -22.90 5.93 10.73
C ILE A 113 -23.67 7.24 10.54
N GLU A 114 -24.53 7.27 9.52
CA GLU A 114 -25.77 8.06 9.56
C GLU A 114 -26.86 7.23 10.24
#